data_AF-A0A127P7C4-F1
#
_entry.id   AF-A0A127P7C4-F1
#
_cell.length_a   1.000
_cell.length_b   1.000
_cell.length_c   1.000
_cell.angle_alpha   90.00
_cell.angle_beta   90.00
_cell.angle_gamma   90.00
#
_symmetry.space_group_name_H-M   'P 1'
#
loop_
_entity.id
_entity.type
_entity.pdbx_description
1 polymer ?
#
loop_
_entity_poly.entity_id
_entity_poly.type
_entity_poly.pdbx_seq_one_letter_code
_entity_poly.pdbx_strand_id
1 'polypeptide(L)'
;MTVALIERETAQLLADVERAGQGQTSHGRILDMVRASVAHQMRRPVLARLIDFEEKRLPLGDRDQRVADTIHAQLTGALQLSDAPRLADRELAAYDLLAIVHGMVDAAGERGELDAAALERRVMLAVAGYLNGASSA
;
A
#
# COMPACT_ATOMS: atom_id res chain seq x y z
N MET A 1 20.49 -2.89 -15.79
CA MET A 1 20.53 -1.81 -14.77
C MET A 1 19.15 -1.49 -14.18
N THR A 2 18.06 -1.89 -14.82
CA THR A 2 16.67 -1.59 -14.41
C THR A 2 16.14 -2.57 -13.37
N VAL A 3 16.28 -3.88 -13.59
CA VAL A 3 15.80 -4.93 -12.65
C VAL A 3 16.35 -4.76 -11.23
N ALA A 4 17.65 -4.54 -11.07
CA ALA A 4 18.28 -4.34 -9.75
C ALA A 4 17.79 -3.07 -9.03
N LEU A 5 17.43 -2.02 -9.77
CA LEU A 5 16.85 -0.81 -9.18
C LEU A 5 15.43 -1.08 -8.68
N ILE A 6 14.61 -1.73 -9.52
CA ILE A 6 13.25 -2.12 -9.13
C ILE A 6 13.34 -3.02 -7.90
N GLU A 7 14.18 -4.07 -7.89
CA GLU A 7 14.42 -4.96 -6.73
C GLU A 7 14.75 -4.20 -5.45
N ARG A 8 15.66 -3.24 -5.51
CA ARG A 8 16.00 -2.39 -4.37
C ARG A 8 14.81 -1.55 -3.89
N GLU A 9 14.04 -0.98 -4.80
CA GLU A 9 12.88 -0.15 -4.45
C GLU A 9 11.74 -0.97 -3.83
N THR A 10 11.47 -2.17 -4.34
CA THR A 10 10.51 -3.08 -3.71
C THR A 10 11.00 -3.57 -2.37
N ALA A 11 12.28 -3.92 -2.21
CA ALA A 11 12.83 -4.30 -0.91
C ALA A 11 12.69 -3.16 0.11
N GLN A 12 12.89 -1.91 -0.33
CA GLN A 12 12.67 -0.74 0.53
C GLN A 12 11.20 -0.58 0.92
N LEU A 13 10.26 -0.76 -0.02
CA LEU A 13 8.83 -0.73 0.28
C LEU A 13 8.46 -1.79 1.33
N LEU A 14 8.91 -3.03 1.13
CA LEU A 14 8.64 -4.13 2.06
C LEU A 14 9.20 -3.83 3.46
N ALA A 15 10.44 -3.34 3.55
CA ALA A 15 11.04 -2.96 4.83
C ALA A 15 10.30 -1.79 5.51
N ASP A 16 9.80 -0.82 4.74
CA ASP A 16 9.00 0.29 5.26
C ASP A 16 7.64 -0.18 5.78
N VAL A 17 6.99 -1.12 5.08
CA VAL A 17 5.71 -1.73 5.46
C VAL A 17 5.86 -2.62 6.70
N GLU A 18 6.89 -3.46 6.77
CA GLU A 18 7.19 -4.28 7.95
C GLU A 18 7.44 -3.42 9.19
N ARG A 19 8.18 -2.31 9.03
CA ARG A 19 8.41 -1.35 10.11
C ARG A 19 7.12 -0.67 10.56
N ALA A 20 6.27 -0.25 9.62
CA ALA A 20 4.95 0.27 9.93
C ALA A 20 4.10 -0.76 10.70
N GLY A 21 4.28 -2.05 10.39
CA GLY A 21 3.70 -3.18 11.09
C GLY A 21 4.09 -3.31 12.58
N GLN A 22 5.12 -2.61 13.05
CA GLN A 22 5.57 -2.65 14.44
C GLN A 22 4.96 -1.54 15.32
N GLY A 23 4.07 -0.72 14.75
CA GLY A 23 3.36 0.33 15.50
C GLY A 23 2.50 -0.22 16.64
N GLN A 24 2.23 0.62 17.63
CA GLN A 24 1.52 0.23 18.88
C GLN A 24 0.00 0.13 18.70
N THR A 25 -0.55 0.84 17.72
CA THR A 25 -2.00 0.95 17.50
C THR A 25 -2.38 0.48 16.11
N SER A 26 -3.57 -0.11 15.99
CA SER A 26 -4.11 -0.54 14.69
C SER A 26 -4.12 0.59 13.68
N HIS A 27 -4.68 1.74 14.08
CA HIS A 27 -4.73 2.94 13.24
C HIS A 27 -3.34 3.46 12.87
N GLY A 28 -2.40 3.49 13.81
CA GLY A 28 -1.04 3.95 13.56
C GLY A 28 -0.31 3.09 12.54
N ARG A 29 -0.44 1.76 12.65
CA ARG A 29 0.15 0.81 11.70
C ARG A 29 -0.38 1.02 10.28
N ILE A 30 -1.71 1.14 10.13
CA ILE A 30 -2.34 1.35 8.82
C ILE A 30 -1.90 2.69 8.21
N LEU A 31 -1.87 3.77 9.01
CA LEU A 31 -1.41 5.09 8.59
C LEU A 31 0.04 5.06 8.09
N ASP A 32 0.94 4.41 8.83
CA ASP A 32 2.34 4.34 8.45
C ASP A 32 2.56 3.45 7.20
N MET A 33 1.72 2.43 6.98
CA MET A 33 1.72 1.66 5.72
C MET A 33 1.27 2.51 4.54
N VAL A 34 0.20 3.31 4.69
CA VAL A 34 -0.25 4.26 3.65
C VAL A 34 0.87 5.24 3.28
N ARG A 35 1.54 5.80 4.29
CA ARG A 35 2.69 6.69 4.09
C ARG A 35 3.83 6.01 3.34
N ALA A 36 4.15 4.77 3.70
CA ALA A 36 5.16 3.98 3.01
C ALA A 36 4.81 3.79 1.52
N SER A 37 3.55 3.43 1.21
CA SER A 37 3.06 3.26 -0.15
C SER A 37 3.11 4.57 -0.95
N VAL A 38 2.64 5.68 -0.39
CA VAL A 38 2.71 7.01 -1.03
C VAL A 38 4.15 7.43 -1.28
N ALA A 39 5.02 7.31 -0.27
CA ALA A 39 6.43 7.65 -0.40
C ALA A 39 7.15 6.78 -1.45
N HIS A 40 6.81 5.48 -1.52
CA HIS A 40 7.33 4.59 -2.54
C HIS A 40 6.91 5.06 -3.95
N GLN A 41 5.63 5.36 -4.15
CA GLN A 41 5.13 5.84 -5.44
C GLN A 41 5.77 7.15 -5.89
N MET A 42 5.97 8.08 -4.96
CA MET A 42 6.57 9.39 -5.24
C MET A 42 8.06 9.30 -5.56
N ARG A 43 8.74 8.31 -4.97
CA ARG A 43 10.16 8.01 -5.25
C ARG A 43 10.35 7.24 -6.55
N ARG A 44 9.31 6.56 -7.07
CA ARG A 44 9.38 5.74 -8.28
C ARG A 44 9.87 6.60 -9.46
N PRO A 45 11.10 6.35 -9.97
CA PRO A 45 11.71 7.16 -11.00
C PRO A 45 10.83 7.21 -12.25
N VAL A 46 10.80 8.35 -12.94
CA VAL A 46 10.07 8.50 -14.22
C VAL A 46 10.49 7.41 -15.22
N LEU A 47 11.76 6.98 -15.20
CA LEU A 47 12.26 5.86 -16.00
C LEU A 47 11.62 4.51 -15.63
N ALA A 48 11.38 4.21 -14.36
CA ALA A 48 10.72 2.97 -13.96
C ALA A 48 9.28 2.95 -14.51
N ARG A 49 8.55 4.06 -14.42
CA ARG A 49 7.21 4.22 -15.03
C ARG A 49 7.21 4.06 -16.55
N LEU A 50 8.23 4.60 -17.22
CA LEU A 50 8.41 4.45 -18.67
C LEU A 50 8.70 2.98 -19.05
N ILE A 51 9.44 2.27 -18.19
CA ILE A 51 9.75 0.86 -18.35
C ILE A 51 8.53 0.00 -18.08
N ASP A 52 7.70 0.26 -17.06
CA ASP A 52 6.44 -0.49 -16.81
C ASP A 52 5.48 -0.39 -18.01
N PHE A 53 5.48 0.76 -18.69
CA PHE A 53 4.71 0.98 -19.91
C PHE A 53 5.22 0.11 -21.08
N GLU A 54 6.54 -0.05 -21.21
CA GLU A 54 7.18 -0.93 -22.19
C GLU A 54 7.14 -2.42 -21.77
N GLU A 55 7.13 -2.71 -20.46
CA GLU A 55 7.19 -4.03 -19.81
C GLU A 55 5.82 -4.67 -19.55
N LYS A 56 4.72 -4.13 -20.10
CA LYS A 56 3.44 -4.87 -20.27
C LYS A 56 3.59 -6.20 -21.05
N ARG A 57 4.83 -6.65 -21.35
CA ARG A 57 5.23 -7.89 -22.00
C ARG A 57 6.19 -8.78 -21.18
N LEU A 58 6.55 -8.45 -19.93
CA LEU A 58 7.38 -9.32 -19.06
C LEU A 58 6.55 -9.91 -17.90
N PRO A 59 6.74 -11.19 -17.53
CA PRO A 59 5.99 -11.86 -16.48
C PRO A 59 6.50 -11.43 -15.10
N LEU A 60 6.07 -10.26 -14.62
CA LEU A 60 6.38 -9.74 -13.27
C LEU A 60 5.37 -10.22 -12.20
N GLY A 61 4.41 -11.08 -12.55
CA GLY A 61 3.29 -11.48 -11.69
C GLY A 61 3.67 -12.04 -10.31
N ASP A 62 4.72 -12.88 -10.21
CA ASP A 62 5.11 -13.51 -8.95
C ASP A 62 5.73 -12.54 -7.93
N ARG A 63 6.25 -11.41 -8.41
CA ARG A 63 6.87 -10.38 -7.58
C ARG A 63 5.79 -9.46 -7.01
N ASP A 64 4.91 -8.99 -7.86
CA ASP A 64 3.80 -8.12 -7.45
C ASP A 64 2.88 -8.86 -6.49
N GLN A 65 2.66 -10.17 -6.72
CA GLN A 65 1.95 -11.03 -5.78
C GLN A 65 2.64 -11.10 -4.41
N ARG A 66 3.96 -11.33 -4.36
CA ARG A 66 4.70 -11.35 -3.08
C ARG A 66 4.61 -10.04 -2.31
N VAL A 67 4.62 -8.90 -3.02
CA VAL A 67 4.46 -7.60 -2.38
C VAL A 67 3.05 -7.44 -1.81
N ALA A 68 2.03 -7.79 -2.60
CA ALA A 68 0.64 -7.80 -2.17
C ALA A 68 0.43 -8.69 -0.95
N ASP A 69 0.98 -9.91 -0.95
CA ASP A 69 0.86 -10.86 0.15
C ASP A 69 1.49 -10.33 1.45
N THR A 70 2.69 -9.74 1.37
CA THR A 70 3.35 -9.15 2.55
C THR A 70 2.57 -7.97 3.10
N ILE A 71 2.08 -7.06 2.25
CA ILE A 71 1.28 -5.92 2.70
C ILE A 71 -0.04 -6.41 3.31
N HIS A 72 -0.70 -7.38 2.68
CA HIS A 72 -1.92 -7.99 3.19
C HIS A 72 -1.72 -8.61 4.58
N ALA A 73 -0.63 -9.36 4.77
CA ALA A 73 -0.30 -9.95 6.07
C ALA A 73 -0.11 -8.88 7.15
N GLN A 74 0.54 -7.76 6.81
CA GLN A 74 0.73 -6.65 7.74
C GLN A 74 -0.57 -5.91 8.07
N LEU A 75 -1.45 -5.70 7.09
CA LEU A 75 -2.79 -5.14 7.31
C LEU A 75 -3.63 -6.05 8.19
N THR A 76 -3.64 -7.35 7.91
CA THR A 76 -4.33 -8.36 8.74
C THR A 76 -3.83 -8.30 10.19
N GLY A 77 -2.51 -8.25 10.38
CA GLY A 77 -1.91 -8.11 11.71
C GLY A 77 -2.31 -6.81 12.42
N ALA A 78 -2.50 -5.71 11.71
CA ALA A 78 -2.98 -4.45 12.28
C ALA A 78 -4.46 -4.55 12.69
N LEU A 79 -5.29 -5.23 11.91
CA LEU A 79 -6.72 -5.43 12.19
C LEU A 79 -6.97 -6.48 13.30
N GLN A 80 -5.96 -7.25 13.69
CA GLN A 80 -6.02 -8.20 14.80
C GLN A 80 -5.74 -7.57 16.17
N LEU A 81 -5.21 -6.34 16.23
CA LEU A 81 -4.94 -5.65 17.49
C LEU A 81 -6.24 -5.38 18.26
N SER A 82 -6.12 -5.26 19.59
CA SER A 82 -7.26 -5.08 20.49
C SER A 82 -7.96 -3.73 20.32
N ASP A 83 -7.25 -2.73 19.83
CA ASP A 83 -7.75 -1.39 19.52
C ASP A 83 -8.28 -1.24 18.08
N ALA A 84 -8.23 -2.31 17.28
CA ALA A 84 -8.75 -2.31 15.93
C ALA A 84 -10.28 -2.17 15.90
N PRO A 85 -10.86 -1.59 14.84
CA PRO A 85 -12.30 -1.58 14.64
C PRO A 85 -12.91 -2.99 14.66
N ARG A 86 -14.16 -3.10 15.10
CA ARG A 86 -14.88 -4.37 15.07
C ARG A 86 -15.35 -4.62 13.65
N LEU A 87 -14.74 -5.59 12.99
CA LEU A 87 -15.03 -5.97 11.60
C LEU A 87 -15.59 -7.39 11.60
N ALA A 88 -16.61 -7.63 10.77
CA ALA A 88 -17.20 -8.95 10.60
C ALA A 88 -16.19 -9.95 10.00
N ASP A 89 -15.43 -9.49 9.01
CA ASP A 89 -14.35 -10.23 8.37
C ASP A 89 -13.10 -9.35 8.25
N ARG A 90 -12.07 -9.67 9.04
CA ARG A 90 -10.82 -8.92 9.08
C ARG A 90 -9.91 -9.24 7.89
N GLU A 91 -10.01 -10.44 7.32
CA GLU A 91 -9.20 -10.83 6.17
C GLU A 91 -9.73 -10.13 4.92
N LEU A 92 -11.05 -10.17 4.71
CA LEU A 92 -11.67 -9.42 3.62
C LEU A 92 -11.37 -7.92 3.73
N ALA A 93 -11.44 -7.36 4.94
CA ALA A 93 -11.09 -5.96 5.16
C ALA A 93 -9.63 -5.65 4.83
N ALA A 94 -8.70 -6.55 5.11
CA ALA A 94 -7.30 -6.37 4.71
C ALA A 94 -7.12 -6.38 3.19
N TYR A 95 -7.82 -7.26 2.46
CA TYR A 95 -7.84 -7.25 1.00
C TYR A 95 -8.40 -5.95 0.43
N ASP A 96 -9.53 -5.47 0.96
CA ASP A 96 -10.15 -4.22 0.50
C ASP A 96 -9.26 -3.01 0.77
N LEU A 97 -8.63 -2.95 1.96
CA LEU A 97 -7.67 -1.89 2.28
C LEU A 97 -6.47 -1.89 1.32
N LEU A 98 -5.92 -3.07 1.01
CA LEU A 98 -4.86 -3.22 0.03
C LEU A 98 -5.30 -2.69 -1.34
N ALA A 99 -6.49 -3.09 -1.81
CA ALA A 99 -7.02 -2.67 -3.10
C ALA A 99 -7.27 -1.15 -3.18
N ILE A 100 -7.84 -0.56 -2.12
CA ILE A 100 -8.08 0.89 -2.00
C ILE A 100 -6.76 1.66 -2.08
N VAL A 101 -5.78 1.30 -1.24
CA VAL A 101 -4.49 2.01 -1.19
C VAL A 101 -3.75 1.83 -2.50
N HIS A 102 -3.64 0.60 -3.00
CA HIS A 102 -2.92 0.31 -4.25
C HIS A 102 -3.54 1.06 -5.43
N GLY A 103 -4.86 0.96 -5.63
CA GLY A 103 -5.54 1.61 -6.75
C GLY A 103 -5.43 3.13 -6.73
N MET A 104 -5.55 3.76 -5.56
CA MET A 104 -5.42 5.22 -5.45
C MET A 104 -3.98 5.70 -5.69
N VAL A 105 -3.00 4.99 -5.13
CA VAL A 105 -1.58 5.34 -5.25
C VAL A 105 -1.08 5.12 -6.68
N ASP A 106 -1.41 3.99 -7.29
CA ASP A 106 -1.01 3.66 -8.66
C ASP A 106 -1.59 4.66 -9.67
N ALA A 107 -2.90 4.92 -9.58
CA ALA A 107 -3.56 5.91 -10.45
C ALA A 107 -3.02 7.33 -10.27
N ALA A 108 -2.56 7.71 -9.07
CA ALA A 108 -1.90 9.00 -8.86
C ALA A 108 -0.52 9.04 -9.54
N GLY A 109 0.20 7.91 -9.53
CA GLY A 109 1.42 7.70 -10.28
C GLY A 109 1.26 7.87 -11.79
N GLU A 110 0.22 7.26 -12.35
CA GLU A 110 -0.13 7.34 -13.78
C GLU A 110 -0.49 8.76 -14.20
N ARG A 111 -1.21 9.51 -13.35
CA ARG A 111 -1.51 10.93 -13.56
C ARG A 111 -0.30 11.85 -13.39
N GLY A 112 0.83 11.34 -12.90
CA GLY A 112 2.02 12.13 -12.63
C GLY A 112 1.84 13.12 -11.47
N GLU A 113 0.97 12.81 -10.49
CA GLU A 113 0.83 13.63 -9.31
C GLU A 113 2.16 13.74 -8.54
N LEU A 114 2.46 14.94 -8.01
CA LEU A 114 3.71 15.23 -7.30
C LEU A 114 3.49 15.62 -5.83
N ASP A 115 2.25 15.93 -5.44
CA ASP A 115 1.92 16.31 -4.07
C ASP A 115 1.62 15.07 -3.22
N ALA A 116 2.67 14.53 -2.61
CA ALA A 116 2.60 13.38 -1.71
C ALA A 116 1.61 13.60 -0.56
N ALA A 117 1.57 14.82 0.01
CA ALA A 117 0.72 15.11 1.16
C ALA A 117 -0.76 15.17 0.76
N ALA A 118 -1.08 15.69 -0.43
CA ALA A 118 -2.44 15.66 -0.95
C ALA A 118 -2.91 14.23 -1.27
N LEU A 119 -2.01 13.39 -1.82
CA LEU A 119 -2.32 11.98 -2.04
C LEU A 119 -2.57 11.24 -0.72
N GLU A 120 -1.65 11.37 0.26
CA GLU A 120 -1.79 10.77 1.59
C GLU A 120 -3.13 11.12 2.23
N ARG A 121 -3.52 12.41 2.25
CA ARG A 121 -4.81 12.84 2.81
C ARG A 121 -5.99 12.14 2.16
N ARG A 122 -6.03 12.02 0.84
CA ARG A 122 -7.14 11.37 0.13
C ARG A 122 -7.19 9.86 0.37
N VAL A 123 -6.03 9.20 0.39
CA VAL A 123 -5.96 7.76 0.69
C VAL A 123 -6.42 7.49 2.13
N MET A 124 -5.97 8.31 3.08
CA MET A 124 -6.41 8.19 4.48
C MET A 124 -7.92 8.40 4.64
N LEU A 125 -8.51 9.33 3.90
CA LEU A 125 -9.98 9.51 3.88
C LEU A 125 -10.71 8.27 3.37
N ALA A 126 -10.20 7.64 2.30
CA ALA A 126 -10.80 6.43 1.74
C ALA A 126 -10.69 5.24 2.72
N VAL A 127 -9.51 5.04 3.31
CA VAL A 127 -9.26 4.00 4.34
C VAL A 127 -10.16 4.20 5.55
N ALA A 128 -10.22 5.41 6.10
CA ALA A 128 -11.07 5.71 7.25
C ALA A 128 -12.56 5.53 6.93
N GLY A 129 -13.00 5.96 5.75
CA GLY A 129 -14.37 5.78 5.27
C GLY A 129 -14.75 4.31 5.16
N TYR A 130 -13.88 3.48 4.55
CA TYR A 130 -14.06 2.04 4.45
C TYR A 130 -14.17 1.39 5.84
N LEU A 131 -13.22 1.64 6.74
CA LEU A 131 -13.21 1.05 8.08
C LEU A 131 -14.46 1.42 8.89
N ASN A 132 -14.90 2.68 8.80
CA ASN A 132 -16.10 3.13 9.48
C ASN A 132 -17.37 2.47 8.92
N GLY A 133 -17.46 2.34 7.59
CA GLY A 133 -18.57 1.65 6.93
C GLY A 133 -18.62 0.15 7.26
N ALA A 134 -17.47 -0.53 7.18
CA ALA A 134 -17.34 -1.96 7.45
C ALA A 134 -17.54 -2.31 8.94
N SER A 135 -17.30 -1.37 9.86
CA SER A 135 -17.54 -1.59 11.30
C SER A 135 -18.99 -1.37 11.73
N SER A 136 -19.79 -0.77 10.84
CA SER A 136 -21.22 -0.48 11.09
C SER A 136 -22.16 -1.47 10.41
N ALA A 137 -21.60 -2.41 9.64
CA ALA A 137 -22.30 -3.48 8.92
C ALA A 137 -22.31 -4.78 9.73
#